data_AF-A0A1Y1SD19-F1
#
_entry.id   AF-A0A1Y1SD19-F1
#
_cell.length_a   1.000
_cell.length_b   1.000
_cell.length_c   1.000
_cell.angle_alpha   90.00
_cell.angle_beta   90.00
_cell.angle_gamma   90.00
#
_symmetry.space_group_name_H-M   'P 1'
#
loop_
_entity.id
_entity.type
_entity.pdbx_description
1 polymer ?
#
loop_
_entity_poly.entity_id
_entity_poly.type
_entity_poly.pdbx_seq_one_letter_code
_entity_poly.pdbx_strand_id
1 'polypeptide(L)'
;MKTATSYLLLLAGLPAAAAHHPAGEHVVLSKAEQISYAQRYEPTKADDGRLELDEAYFWHQSRTFDGRSMSCDEDSCETYSLELVPGGARLRVGIATPERSDTFALEIYDPSGELLGSDSTSNQFNSEAQVDNPQAGVWTVVVRAEDVDRASYRLRAKLESVTPESVIATSEANRRPLYPNLRTVPPYEFTFTAPLNPLNGIYPPDTINPPASVAGITLASCSIDEYLPTEAGGADAKHCLRLTSGPINIGEGIYDMRFRLLEDFIAGNAELNPEEAFSRLVVGDMKQAVHYSDGSIEYVEAGTYSFHPTHAHFHDDYILSYYLALVTDPVSGEFHRVGTGTKSGFCPADQLWGDWRAFAQGTEVPGGDSPLSSCFSVTDGFVGLSVGWGDVYRWQRPGQYVEFDGQGNGRYVINAVVDEYNNVIESDETDNVSYAYVEIQGDNITILERGWGESPWDPNKQVFTGPHPTQRASDYGLAEDSAARSVDTRGAGAVGVWLLGLSAALIWRRRRPSRAV
;
A
#
# COMPACT_ATOMS: atom_id res chain seq x y z
N MET A 1 14.35 -24.39 55.93
CA MET A 1 13.97 -25.80 55.65
C MET A 1 12.47 -25.86 55.40
N LYS A 2 12.07 -25.95 54.13
CA LYS A 2 10.84 -26.60 53.64
C LYS A 2 10.98 -26.73 52.13
N THR A 3 10.71 -27.93 51.66
CA THR A 3 11.03 -28.52 50.36
C THR A 3 10.12 -28.05 49.24
N ALA A 4 10.71 -27.74 48.08
CA ALA A 4 9.99 -27.55 46.82
C ALA A 4 9.65 -28.91 46.20
N THR A 5 8.44 -29.06 45.67
CA THR A 5 8.01 -30.22 44.89
C THR A 5 7.72 -29.73 43.48
N SER A 6 8.57 -30.11 42.52
CA SER A 6 8.37 -29.86 41.09
C SER A 6 7.49 -30.96 40.49
N TYR A 7 6.44 -30.60 39.78
CA TYR A 7 5.71 -31.51 38.90
C TYR A 7 6.20 -31.32 37.46
N LEU A 8 6.79 -32.38 36.91
CA LEU A 8 7.19 -32.52 35.52
C LEU A 8 6.02 -33.19 34.78
N LEU A 9 5.40 -32.51 33.80
CA LEU A 9 4.44 -33.15 32.90
C LEU A 9 5.19 -33.82 31.74
N LEU A 10 5.11 -35.14 31.64
CA LEU A 10 5.52 -35.91 30.46
C LEU A 10 4.44 -35.78 29.37
N LEU A 11 4.81 -35.26 28.19
CA LEU A 11 4.06 -35.41 26.96
C LEU A 11 4.42 -36.76 26.32
N ALA A 12 3.47 -37.70 26.28
CA ALA A 12 3.60 -38.96 25.57
C ALA A 12 3.28 -38.74 24.08
N GLY A 13 4.24 -39.04 23.20
CA GLY A 13 4.04 -39.08 21.76
C GLY A 13 3.24 -40.31 21.33
N LEU A 14 2.22 -40.10 20.49
CA LEU A 14 1.55 -41.16 19.72
C LEU A 14 1.97 -41.03 18.24
N PRO A 15 2.12 -42.16 17.52
CA PRO A 15 2.69 -42.16 16.17
C PRO A 15 1.67 -41.68 15.13
N ALA A 16 2.14 -40.83 14.22
CA ALA A 16 1.37 -40.38 13.06
C ALA A 16 1.17 -41.54 12.07
N ALA A 17 -0.07 -41.97 11.88
CA ALA A 17 -0.46 -42.81 10.76
C ALA A 17 -0.77 -41.90 9.56
N ALA A 18 -0.01 -42.07 8.47
CA ALA A 18 -0.27 -41.41 7.19
C ALA A 18 -1.57 -41.95 6.59
N ALA A 19 -2.64 -41.17 6.64
CA ALA A 19 -3.85 -41.42 5.88
C ALA A 19 -3.79 -40.58 4.59
N HIS A 20 -3.62 -41.27 3.45
CA HIS A 20 -3.90 -40.71 2.14
C HIS A 20 -5.41 -40.44 2.03
N HIS A 21 -5.79 -39.16 1.98
CA HIS A 21 -7.13 -38.74 1.60
C HIS A 21 -7.11 -38.06 0.22
N PRO A 22 -8.16 -38.26 -0.60
CA PRO A 22 -8.19 -37.81 -1.98
C PRO A 22 -8.31 -36.29 -2.04
N ALA A 23 -7.66 -35.69 -3.02
CA ALA A 23 -7.72 -34.25 -3.31
C ALA A 23 -9.17 -33.80 -3.49
N GLY A 24 -9.73 -33.15 -2.47
CA GLY A 24 -10.89 -32.29 -2.63
C GLY A 24 -10.39 -30.98 -3.26
N GLU A 25 -11.07 -30.52 -4.31
CA GLU A 25 -10.85 -29.21 -4.90
C GLU A 25 -11.04 -28.14 -3.81
N HIS A 26 -9.91 -27.66 -3.28
CA HIS A 26 -9.88 -26.41 -2.55
C HIS A 26 -10.14 -25.30 -3.57
N VAL A 27 -11.20 -24.53 -3.38
CA VAL A 27 -11.36 -23.23 -4.04
C VAL A 27 -10.34 -22.29 -3.41
N VAL A 28 -9.10 -22.38 -3.89
CA VAL A 28 -8.10 -21.34 -3.72
C VAL A 28 -8.60 -20.19 -4.59
N LEU A 29 -8.88 -19.03 -3.99
CA LEU A 29 -9.08 -17.80 -4.74
C LEU A 29 -7.89 -17.66 -5.69
N SER A 30 -8.15 -17.75 -6.99
CA SER A 30 -7.10 -17.81 -8.00
C SER A 30 -6.24 -16.55 -7.89
N LYS A 31 -4.92 -16.74 -7.75
CA LYS A 31 -3.91 -15.73 -8.14
C LYS A 31 -4.41 -15.09 -9.43
N ALA A 32 -4.59 -13.77 -9.42
CA ALA A 32 -5.20 -13.03 -10.52
C ALA A 32 -4.69 -13.56 -11.86
N GLU A 33 -5.62 -13.90 -12.76
CA GLU A 33 -5.30 -14.55 -14.02
C GLU A 33 -4.27 -13.69 -14.77
N GLN A 34 -3.04 -14.19 -14.87
CA GLN A 34 -1.91 -13.51 -15.48
C GLN A 34 -2.22 -13.25 -16.95
N ILE A 35 -2.70 -12.05 -17.25
CA ILE A 35 -2.77 -11.53 -18.62
C ILE A 35 -1.32 -11.40 -19.08
N SER A 36 -0.98 -12.03 -20.21
CA SER A 36 0.38 -12.01 -20.77
C SER A 36 0.82 -10.58 -21.08
N TYR A 37 1.58 -9.94 -20.19
CA TYR A 37 2.20 -8.64 -20.46
C TYR A 37 3.49 -8.86 -21.24
N ALA A 38 3.39 -9.27 -22.50
CA ALA A 38 4.53 -9.35 -23.44
C ALA A 38 5.42 -8.10 -23.26
N GLN A 39 6.69 -8.28 -22.86
CA GLN A 39 7.71 -7.26 -22.59
C GLN A 39 7.29 -5.87 -23.10
N ARG A 40 6.53 -5.13 -22.29
CA ARG A 40 6.21 -3.75 -22.63
C ARG A 40 7.36 -2.93 -22.08
N TYR A 41 8.33 -2.68 -22.97
CA TYR A 41 9.04 -1.41 -22.93
C TYR A 41 7.97 -0.33 -22.97
N GLU A 42 7.96 0.55 -21.98
CA GLU A 42 7.36 1.84 -22.22
C GLU A 42 8.37 2.62 -23.04
N PRO A 43 8.07 3.00 -24.30
CA PRO A 43 8.99 3.82 -25.07
C PRO A 43 9.19 5.13 -24.31
N THR A 44 10.41 5.34 -23.80
CA THR A 44 10.85 6.64 -23.30
C THR A 44 11.32 7.48 -24.48
N LYS A 45 11.70 8.75 -24.25
CA LYS A 45 12.01 9.69 -25.34
C LYS A 45 13.27 9.32 -26.14
N ALA A 46 14.04 8.33 -25.71
CA ALA A 46 15.23 7.83 -26.38
C ALA A 46 15.13 6.31 -26.61
N ASP A 47 14.52 5.91 -27.72
CA ASP A 47 14.44 4.51 -28.19
C ASP A 47 15.80 3.98 -28.71
N ASP A 48 16.93 4.58 -28.29
CA ASP A 48 18.30 4.20 -28.66
C ASP A 48 19.01 3.37 -27.58
N GLY A 49 18.35 3.09 -26.46
CA GLY A 49 18.86 2.25 -25.36
C GLY A 49 19.82 2.97 -24.40
N ARG A 50 19.93 4.30 -24.52
CA ARG A 50 20.78 5.16 -23.68
C ARG A 50 19.98 5.82 -22.58
N LEU A 51 20.37 5.58 -21.33
CA LEU A 51 19.80 6.24 -20.16
C LEU A 51 20.48 7.60 -19.99
N GLU A 52 19.80 8.66 -20.44
CA GLU A 52 20.27 10.03 -20.30
C GLU A 52 20.15 10.53 -18.85
N LEU A 53 20.81 11.64 -18.53
CA LEU A 53 20.70 12.27 -17.21
C LEU A 53 19.25 12.66 -16.91
N ASP A 54 18.79 12.28 -15.71
CA ASP A 54 17.44 12.41 -15.17
C ASP A 54 16.33 11.67 -15.94
N GLU A 55 16.70 10.88 -16.95
CA GLU A 55 15.78 9.97 -17.63
C GLU A 55 15.55 8.72 -16.78
N ALA A 56 14.32 8.18 -16.86
CA ALA A 56 13.94 6.94 -16.21
C ALA A 56 13.37 5.94 -17.22
N TYR A 57 13.80 4.69 -17.12
CA TYR A 57 13.31 3.55 -17.89
C TYR A 57 12.43 2.65 -17.04
N PHE A 58 11.45 2.01 -17.66
CA PHE A 58 10.51 1.11 -17.01
C PHE A 58 10.30 -0.16 -17.84
N TRP A 59 10.28 -1.31 -17.17
CA TRP A 59 10.02 -2.62 -17.78
C TRP A 59 8.95 -3.37 -17.01
N HIS A 60 8.11 -4.08 -17.76
CA HIS A 60 7.16 -5.05 -17.23
C HIS A 60 7.54 -6.44 -17.72
N GLN A 61 7.81 -7.37 -16.80
CA GLN A 61 8.18 -8.72 -17.18
C GLN A 61 6.93 -9.55 -17.53
N SER A 62 6.89 -10.06 -18.76
CA SER A 62 5.88 -11.03 -19.22
C SER A 62 6.02 -12.40 -18.61
N ARG A 63 7.28 -12.79 -18.32
CA ARG A 63 7.61 -14.13 -17.89
C ARG A 63 7.21 -14.34 -16.44
N THR A 64 6.67 -15.51 -16.18
CA THR A 64 6.41 -16.01 -14.83
C THR A 64 7.52 -16.96 -14.42
N PHE A 65 8.09 -16.72 -13.24
CA PHE A 65 9.11 -17.56 -12.61
C PHE A 65 8.46 -18.45 -11.57
N ASP A 66 9.03 -19.64 -11.36
CA ASP A 66 8.53 -20.61 -10.40
C ASP A 66 9.71 -21.42 -9.83
N GLY A 67 9.77 -21.52 -8.50
CA GLY A 67 10.78 -22.27 -7.78
C GLY A 67 11.85 -21.42 -7.10
N ARG A 68 12.89 -22.10 -6.64
CA ARG A 68 13.96 -21.53 -5.82
C ARG A 68 15.31 -21.74 -6.47
N SER A 69 16.09 -20.67 -6.64
CA SER A 69 17.43 -20.75 -7.24
C SER A 69 18.46 -19.87 -6.52
N MET A 70 19.60 -20.48 -6.21
CA MET A 70 20.78 -19.79 -5.65
C MET A 70 21.79 -19.39 -6.73
N SER A 71 21.57 -19.80 -7.98
CA SER A 71 22.45 -19.51 -9.11
C SER A 71 21.66 -18.87 -10.25
N CYS A 72 22.37 -18.17 -11.13
CA CYS A 72 21.75 -17.52 -12.27
C CYS A 72 21.90 -18.38 -13.52
N ASP A 73 20.79 -18.82 -14.10
CA ASP A 73 20.71 -19.51 -15.39
C ASP A 73 19.52 -18.97 -16.21
N GLU A 74 19.33 -19.47 -17.44
CA GLU A 74 18.25 -19.02 -18.33
C GLU A 74 16.85 -19.26 -17.73
N ASP A 75 16.71 -20.20 -16.78
CA ASP A 75 15.45 -20.56 -16.16
C ASP A 75 15.11 -19.70 -14.93
N SER A 76 16.13 -19.17 -14.26
CA SER A 76 16.02 -18.44 -12.99
C SER A 76 16.37 -16.96 -13.06
N CYS A 77 16.88 -16.48 -14.20
CA CYS A 77 17.32 -15.10 -14.36
C CYS A 77 16.84 -14.42 -15.64
N GLU A 78 16.85 -13.10 -15.56
CA GLU A 78 16.75 -12.20 -16.71
C GLU A 78 17.86 -11.16 -16.64
N THR A 79 18.31 -10.71 -17.81
CA THR A 79 19.41 -9.77 -17.93
C THR A 79 19.01 -8.60 -18.80
N TYR A 80 19.33 -7.40 -18.35
CA TYR A 80 19.04 -6.14 -19.03
C TYR A 80 20.35 -5.37 -19.25
N SER A 81 20.49 -4.76 -20.42
CA SER A 81 21.60 -3.87 -20.73
C SER A 81 21.17 -2.41 -20.63
N LEU A 82 21.98 -1.57 -19.98
CA LEU A 82 21.74 -0.14 -19.83
C LEU A 82 22.97 0.64 -20.28
N GLU A 83 22.87 1.43 -21.36
CA GLU A 83 23.96 2.33 -21.76
C GLU A 83 23.84 3.65 -20.99
N LEU A 84 24.78 3.95 -20.11
CA LEU A 84 24.78 5.19 -19.31
C LEU A 84 25.62 6.28 -19.97
N VAL A 85 25.10 7.50 -19.98
CA VAL A 85 25.87 8.70 -20.32
C VAL A 85 26.78 9.15 -19.15
N PRO A 86 27.87 9.89 -19.42
CA PRO A 86 28.74 10.38 -18.34
C PRO A 86 28.05 11.47 -17.50
N GLY A 87 28.48 11.58 -16.23
CA GLY A 87 28.12 12.71 -15.36
C GLY A 87 26.95 12.48 -14.42
N GLY A 88 26.46 11.24 -14.30
CA GLY A 88 25.45 10.91 -13.29
C GLY A 88 26.03 10.95 -11.87
N ALA A 89 25.26 11.49 -10.93
CA ALA A 89 25.55 11.45 -9.51
C ALA A 89 25.21 10.08 -8.91
N ARG A 90 24.13 9.44 -9.39
CA ARG A 90 23.67 8.12 -8.89
C ARG A 90 22.90 7.35 -9.95
N LEU A 91 23.23 6.08 -10.15
CA LEU A 91 22.38 5.12 -10.86
C LEU A 91 21.46 4.46 -9.84
N ARG A 92 20.18 4.36 -10.16
CA ARG A 92 19.19 3.64 -9.37
C ARG A 92 18.54 2.58 -10.22
N VAL A 93 18.46 1.36 -9.73
CA VAL A 93 17.72 0.27 -10.37
C VAL A 93 16.82 -0.34 -9.32
N GLY A 94 15.52 -0.36 -9.60
CA GLY A 94 14.49 -0.74 -8.66
C GLY A 94 13.59 -1.83 -9.20
N ILE A 95 13.17 -2.74 -8.33
CA ILE A 95 12.27 -3.85 -8.65
C ILE A 95 10.99 -3.76 -7.80
N ALA A 96 9.86 -4.20 -8.36
CA ALA A 96 8.63 -4.43 -7.60
C ALA A 96 8.05 -5.80 -7.89
N THR A 97 7.49 -6.43 -6.85
CA THR A 97 6.72 -7.67 -6.89
C THR A 97 5.27 -7.42 -6.44
N PRO A 98 4.30 -8.22 -6.92
CA PRO A 98 2.92 -8.13 -6.45
C PRO A 98 2.74 -8.60 -5.00
N GLU A 99 3.59 -9.53 -4.55
CA GLU A 99 3.52 -10.17 -3.24
C GLU A 99 4.90 -10.16 -2.56
N ARG A 100 4.91 -10.00 -1.23
CA ARG A 100 6.15 -10.04 -0.41
C ARG A 100 6.73 -11.44 -0.21
N SER A 101 5.94 -12.47 -0.48
CA SER A 101 6.40 -13.87 -0.38
C SER A 101 7.34 -14.25 -1.50
N ASP A 102 7.30 -13.53 -2.63
CA ASP A 102 8.16 -13.78 -3.77
C ASP A 102 9.45 -12.95 -3.67
N THR A 103 10.56 -13.66 -3.60
CA THR A 103 11.90 -13.06 -3.44
C THR A 103 12.62 -13.05 -4.77
N PHE A 104 12.86 -11.85 -5.28
CA PHE A 104 13.74 -11.59 -6.41
C PHE A 104 14.96 -10.81 -5.92
N ALA A 105 16.16 -11.27 -6.29
CA ALA A 105 17.39 -10.51 -6.13
C ALA A 105 17.64 -9.65 -7.36
N LEU A 106 18.17 -8.46 -7.13
CA LEU A 106 18.59 -7.49 -8.12
C LEU A 106 20.08 -7.26 -7.98
N GLU A 107 20.82 -7.33 -9.09
CA GLU A 107 22.27 -7.18 -9.14
C GLU A 107 22.66 -6.22 -10.28
N ILE A 108 23.59 -5.30 -10.01
CA ILE A 108 24.07 -4.28 -10.94
C ILE A 108 25.57 -4.49 -11.18
N TYR A 109 25.93 -4.80 -12.41
CA TYR A 109 27.31 -4.99 -12.86
C TYR A 109 27.77 -3.84 -13.75
N ASP A 110 28.98 -3.38 -13.50
CA ASP A 110 29.63 -2.32 -14.26
C ASP A 110 30.09 -2.81 -15.66
N PRO A 111 30.54 -1.90 -16.55
CA PRO A 111 31.07 -2.26 -17.87
C PRO A 111 32.26 -3.23 -17.88
N SER A 112 32.98 -3.38 -16.75
CA SER A 112 34.06 -4.35 -16.61
C SER A 112 33.59 -5.74 -16.15
N GLY A 113 32.32 -5.84 -15.71
CA GLY A 113 31.71 -7.04 -15.15
C GLY A 113 31.82 -7.14 -13.63
N GLU A 114 32.17 -6.05 -12.93
CA GLU A 114 32.23 -5.99 -11.47
C GLU A 114 30.84 -5.71 -10.88
N LEU A 115 30.42 -6.47 -9.87
CA LEU A 115 29.17 -6.23 -9.13
C LEU A 115 29.34 -5.00 -8.23
N LEU A 116 28.59 -3.94 -8.48
CA LEU A 116 28.67 -2.67 -7.73
C LEU A 116 27.43 -2.35 -6.89
N GLY A 117 26.30 -3.01 -7.14
CA GLY A 117 25.09 -2.84 -6.34
C GLY A 117 24.25 -4.09 -6.34
N SER A 118 23.61 -4.40 -5.21
CA SER A 118 22.66 -5.51 -5.11
C SER A 118 21.65 -5.27 -4.00
N ASP A 119 20.43 -5.76 -4.20
CA ASP A 119 19.38 -5.76 -3.18
C ASP A 119 18.36 -6.89 -3.45
N SER A 120 17.40 -7.12 -2.56
CA SER A 120 16.42 -8.22 -2.69
C SER A 120 15.04 -7.85 -2.14
N THR A 121 13.97 -8.36 -2.79
CA THR A 121 12.59 -8.20 -2.31
C THR A 121 12.20 -9.16 -1.18
N SER A 122 13.17 -9.76 -0.48
CA SER A 122 12.91 -10.68 0.63
C SER A 122 12.01 -10.05 1.68
N ASN A 123 10.75 -10.51 1.76
CA ASN A 123 9.71 -9.95 2.64
C ASN A 123 9.38 -8.46 2.36
N GLN A 124 9.63 -7.99 1.14
CA GLN A 124 9.32 -6.62 0.68
C GLN A 124 8.57 -6.67 -0.66
N PHE A 125 7.75 -5.66 -0.96
CA PHE A 125 7.17 -5.52 -2.31
C PHE A 125 8.16 -4.85 -3.26
N ASN A 126 9.08 -4.07 -2.71
CA ASN A 126 9.98 -3.22 -3.45
C ASN A 126 11.39 -3.29 -2.89
N SER A 127 12.36 -3.15 -3.79
CA SER A 127 13.78 -3.16 -3.46
C SER A 127 14.54 -2.34 -4.52
N GLU A 128 15.62 -1.68 -4.14
CA GLU A 128 16.39 -0.82 -5.04
C GLU A 128 17.88 -0.89 -4.74
N ALA A 129 18.67 -1.20 -5.76
CA ALA A 129 20.12 -1.09 -5.71
C ALA A 129 20.56 0.25 -6.31
N GLN A 130 21.55 0.88 -5.67
CA GLN A 130 22.08 2.19 -6.05
C GLN A 130 23.59 2.11 -6.27
N VAL A 131 24.11 2.88 -7.22
CA VAL A 131 25.55 3.03 -7.47
C VAL A 131 25.87 4.52 -7.60
N ASP A 132 26.71 5.03 -6.70
CA ASP A 132 27.13 6.43 -6.72
C ASP A 132 28.21 6.69 -7.78
N ASN A 133 28.14 7.86 -8.41
CA ASN A 133 29.08 8.32 -9.43
C ASN A 133 29.38 7.27 -10.52
N PRO A 134 28.34 6.68 -11.16
CA PRO A 134 28.53 5.60 -12.13
C PRO A 134 29.34 6.09 -13.34
N GLN A 135 30.26 5.25 -13.82
CA GLN A 135 30.95 5.50 -15.08
C GLN A 135 30.01 5.35 -16.28
N ALA A 136 30.28 6.11 -17.35
CA ALA A 136 29.60 5.91 -18.63
C ALA A 136 29.95 4.55 -19.24
N GLY A 137 29.03 3.98 -20.02
CA GLY A 137 29.23 2.71 -20.70
C GLY A 137 28.04 1.78 -20.57
N VAL A 138 28.20 0.54 -21.02
CA VAL A 138 27.13 -0.47 -20.99
C VAL A 138 27.20 -1.24 -19.67
N TRP A 139 26.18 -1.06 -18.84
CA TRP A 139 25.98 -1.77 -17.58
C TRP A 139 25.07 -2.97 -17.78
N THR A 140 25.21 -3.95 -16.91
CA THR A 140 24.38 -5.16 -16.91
C THR A 140 23.59 -5.23 -15.61
N VAL A 141 22.27 -5.33 -15.74
CA VAL A 141 21.36 -5.59 -14.61
C VAL A 141 20.90 -7.02 -14.70
N VAL A 142 21.01 -7.75 -13.59
CA VAL A 142 20.54 -9.12 -13.46
C VAL A 142 19.42 -9.17 -12.42
N VAL A 143 18.30 -9.78 -12.79
CA VAL A 143 17.21 -10.10 -11.86
C VAL A 143 17.15 -11.61 -11.72
N ARG A 144 17.26 -12.11 -10.49
CA ARG A 144 17.24 -13.54 -10.18
C ARG A 144 16.03 -13.89 -9.33
N ALA A 145 15.24 -14.87 -9.76
CA ALA A 145 14.18 -15.46 -8.96
C ALA A 145 14.80 -16.37 -7.88
N GLU A 146 14.94 -15.85 -6.66
CA GLU A 146 15.60 -16.57 -5.56
C GLU A 146 14.67 -17.58 -4.91
N ASP A 147 13.44 -17.19 -4.59
CA ASP A 147 12.40 -18.01 -3.98
C ASP A 147 11.04 -17.45 -4.36
N VAL A 148 10.41 -18.01 -5.39
CA VAL A 148 9.18 -17.47 -5.98
C VAL A 148 8.17 -18.58 -6.26
N ASP A 149 6.88 -18.27 -6.11
CA ASP A 149 5.78 -19.15 -6.47
C ASP A 149 4.96 -18.49 -7.58
N ARG A 150 5.24 -18.88 -8.83
CA ARG A 150 4.54 -18.39 -10.02
C ARG A 150 4.38 -16.86 -10.07
N ALA A 151 5.49 -16.16 -9.96
CA ALA A 151 5.52 -14.70 -9.84
C ALA A 151 6.18 -14.01 -11.04
N SER A 152 5.87 -12.73 -11.21
CA SER A 152 6.52 -11.81 -12.15
C SER A 152 6.87 -10.51 -11.43
N TYR A 153 7.65 -9.65 -12.07
CA TYR A 153 8.04 -8.36 -11.50
C TYR A 153 7.94 -7.22 -12.52
N ARG A 154 8.05 -5.99 -12.03
CA ARG A 154 8.37 -4.80 -12.84
C ARG A 154 9.69 -4.20 -12.39
N LEU A 155 10.42 -3.60 -13.32
CA LEU A 155 11.73 -3.01 -13.11
C LEU A 155 11.69 -1.53 -13.50
N ARG A 156 12.46 -0.69 -12.82
CA ARG A 156 12.71 0.70 -13.18
C ARG A 156 14.19 1.03 -13.06
N ALA A 157 14.68 1.99 -13.82
CA ALA A 157 16.03 2.52 -13.66
C ALA A 157 16.05 4.03 -13.90
N LYS A 158 16.94 4.76 -13.22
CA LYS A 158 17.16 6.19 -13.41
C LYS A 158 18.62 6.55 -13.20
N LEU A 159 19.14 7.44 -14.05
CA LEU A 159 20.45 8.04 -13.88
C LEU A 159 20.26 9.47 -13.38
N GLU A 160 20.45 9.71 -12.08
CA GLU A 160 20.25 11.02 -11.47
C GLU A 160 21.44 11.94 -11.76
N SER A 161 21.19 13.16 -12.23
CA SER A 161 22.24 14.18 -12.35
C SER A 161 22.59 14.80 -10.99
N VAL A 162 21.60 14.85 -10.10
CA VAL A 162 21.69 15.30 -8.70
C VAL A 162 20.80 14.40 -7.85
N THR A 163 21.24 14.08 -6.64
CA THR A 163 20.43 13.25 -5.73
C THR A 163 19.39 14.14 -5.01
N PRO A 164 18.19 13.65 -4.68
CA PRO A 164 17.18 14.43 -3.95
C PRO A 164 17.72 15.09 -2.68
N GLU A 165 18.56 14.37 -1.92
CA GLU A 165 19.16 14.81 -0.66
C GLU A 165 20.13 15.98 -0.89
N SER A 166 20.79 16.02 -2.05
CA SER A 166 21.69 17.12 -2.43
C SER A 166 20.95 18.41 -2.84
N VAL A 167 19.70 18.28 -3.30
CA VAL A 167 18.87 19.42 -3.75
C VAL A 167 18.26 20.18 -2.58
N ILE A 168 18.08 19.53 -1.42
CA ILE A 168 17.44 20.14 -0.23
C ILE A 168 18.24 21.33 0.36
N ALA A 169 19.52 21.52 0.00
CA ALA A 169 20.33 22.75 0.09
C ALA A 169 20.09 23.75 1.27
N THR A 170 20.52 23.35 2.48
CA THR A 170 21.69 23.86 3.24
C THR A 170 21.91 25.37 3.53
N SER A 171 20.98 26.29 3.26
CA SER A 171 21.13 27.69 3.75
C SER A 171 19.95 28.15 4.59
N GLU A 172 20.23 28.66 5.80
CA GLU A 172 19.26 29.17 6.78
C GLU A 172 18.28 30.21 6.16
N ALA A 173 18.73 30.95 5.14
CA ALA A 173 17.91 31.94 4.44
C ALA A 173 16.72 31.36 3.64
N ASN A 174 16.73 30.05 3.36
CA ASN A 174 15.66 29.33 2.65
C ASN A 174 15.06 28.20 3.51
N ARG A 175 15.16 28.30 4.84
CA ARG A 175 14.56 27.34 5.77
C ARG A 175 13.05 27.23 5.50
N ARG A 176 12.60 26.01 5.21
CA ARG A 176 11.18 25.65 5.08
C ARG A 176 10.94 24.26 5.66
N PRO A 177 9.74 23.98 6.19
CA PRO A 177 9.42 22.64 6.66
C PRO A 177 9.35 21.67 5.48
N LEU A 178 9.74 20.44 5.74
CA LEU A 178 9.56 19.27 4.88
C LEU A 178 8.48 18.43 5.56
N TYR A 179 7.26 18.52 5.06
CA TYR A 179 6.12 17.79 5.63
C TYR A 179 5.94 16.45 4.91
N PRO A 180 5.53 15.38 5.63
CA PRO A 180 5.00 14.19 5.00
C PRO A 180 3.71 14.51 4.22
N ASN A 181 3.26 13.56 3.42
CA ASN A 181 1.90 13.49 2.89
C ASN A 181 1.55 12.01 2.90
N LEU A 182 0.65 11.66 3.80
CA LEU A 182 0.19 10.35 4.13
C LEU A 182 -1.02 10.04 3.25
N ARG A 183 -0.91 8.92 2.56
CA ARG A 183 -2.02 8.28 1.87
C ARG A 183 -2.15 6.85 2.35
N THR A 184 -3.21 6.19 1.92
CA THR A 184 -3.40 4.76 2.19
C THR A 184 -3.22 3.93 0.94
N VAL A 185 -2.71 2.71 1.06
CA VAL A 185 -2.83 1.70 0.02
C VAL A 185 -4.33 1.37 -0.12
N PRO A 186 -4.96 1.55 -1.30
CA PRO A 186 -6.38 1.25 -1.44
C PRO A 186 -6.69 -0.20 -1.06
N PRO A 187 -7.67 -0.46 -0.17
CA PRO A 187 -7.94 -1.79 0.39
C PRO A 187 -8.02 -2.90 -0.69
N TYR A 188 -7.40 -4.04 -0.41
CA TYR A 188 -7.36 -5.20 -1.30
C TYR A 188 -7.20 -6.50 -0.51
N GLU A 189 -7.11 -7.67 -1.19
CA GLU A 189 -7.03 -9.00 -0.55
C GLU A 189 -8.11 -9.22 0.54
N PHE A 190 -9.38 -9.20 0.14
CA PHE A 190 -10.48 -9.39 1.08
C PHE A 190 -10.75 -10.86 1.39
N THR A 191 -11.10 -11.15 2.65
CA THR A 191 -11.56 -12.48 3.08
C THR A 191 -12.42 -12.38 4.34
N PHE A 192 -13.34 -13.32 4.52
CA PHE A 192 -14.05 -13.50 5.79
C PHE A 192 -13.36 -14.49 6.74
N THR A 193 -12.18 -15.00 6.38
CA THR A 193 -11.48 -16.02 7.16
C THR A 193 -10.25 -15.45 7.85
N ALA A 194 -10.21 -15.48 9.19
CA ALA A 194 -9.02 -15.19 9.98
C ALA A 194 -8.10 -16.42 10.07
N PRO A 195 -6.79 -16.24 10.36
CA PRO A 195 -5.95 -17.35 10.81
C PRO A 195 -6.29 -17.76 12.26
N LEU A 196 -6.01 -19.02 12.65
CA LEU A 196 -6.15 -19.46 14.06
C LEU A 196 -4.89 -19.24 14.90
N ASN A 197 -3.76 -18.90 14.27
CA ASN A 197 -2.49 -18.81 14.97
C ASN A 197 -2.46 -17.54 15.85
N PRO A 198 -2.31 -17.65 17.18
CA PRO A 198 -2.21 -16.48 18.06
C PRO A 198 -0.93 -15.66 17.87
N LEU A 199 0.06 -16.16 17.10
CA LEU A 199 1.27 -15.42 16.75
C LEU A 199 1.11 -14.59 15.47
N ASN A 200 -0.10 -14.46 14.92
CA ASN A 200 -0.37 -13.67 13.72
C ASN A 200 -0.17 -12.16 13.87
N GLY A 201 0.01 -11.68 15.11
CA GLY A 201 0.38 -10.30 15.41
C GLY A 201 1.90 -10.05 15.45
N ILE A 202 2.73 -11.09 15.50
CA ILE A 202 4.18 -10.93 15.67
C ILE A 202 4.84 -10.55 14.34
N TYR A 203 5.91 -9.74 14.43
CA TYR A 203 6.80 -9.28 13.36
C TYR A 203 7.02 -10.34 12.25
N PRO A 204 7.17 -9.94 10.97
CA PRO A 204 7.28 -10.82 9.79
C PRO A 204 8.12 -12.10 9.97
N PRO A 205 7.82 -13.17 9.19
CA PRO A 205 7.07 -13.12 7.94
C PRO A 205 5.56 -13.42 8.07
N ASP A 206 4.76 -12.65 7.32
CA ASP A 206 3.29 -12.82 7.21
C ASP A 206 2.89 -14.15 6.51
N THR A 207 3.86 -14.93 6.04
CA THR A 207 3.68 -16.22 5.35
C THR A 207 3.36 -17.40 6.29
N ILE A 208 3.36 -17.20 7.61
CA ILE A 208 3.21 -18.27 8.60
C ILE A 208 1.73 -18.49 9.01
N ASN A 209 0.78 -17.70 8.49
CA ASN A 209 -0.60 -17.66 8.99
C ASN A 209 -1.64 -17.92 7.89
N PRO A 210 -1.88 -19.18 7.48
CA PRO A 210 -2.89 -19.49 6.49
C PRO A 210 -4.31 -19.22 7.03
N PRO A 211 -5.29 -18.97 6.13
CA PRO A 211 -6.69 -18.82 6.52
C PRO A 211 -7.20 -20.10 7.20
N ALA A 212 -7.93 -19.93 8.31
CA ALA A 212 -8.56 -21.02 9.05
C ALA A 212 -9.80 -21.57 8.32
N SER A 213 -9.60 -22.45 7.34
CA SER A 213 -10.71 -23.10 6.64
C SER A 213 -10.50 -24.61 6.48
N VAL A 214 -11.60 -25.36 6.44
CA VAL A 214 -11.60 -26.80 6.15
C VAL A 214 -12.62 -27.06 5.04
N ALA A 215 -12.16 -27.61 3.91
CA ALA A 215 -13.00 -27.86 2.73
C ALA A 215 -13.79 -26.62 2.27
N GLY A 216 -13.16 -25.44 2.32
CA GLY A 216 -13.77 -24.16 1.95
C GLY A 216 -14.72 -23.57 3.00
N ILE A 217 -14.86 -24.21 4.18
CA ILE A 217 -15.68 -23.70 5.28
C ILE A 217 -14.79 -22.89 6.22
N THR A 218 -15.12 -21.61 6.39
CA THR A 218 -14.50 -20.71 7.38
C THR A 218 -14.67 -21.24 8.80
N LEU A 219 -13.57 -21.42 9.53
CA LEU A 219 -13.58 -21.85 10.94
C LEU A 219 -13.59 -20.67 11.92
N ALA A 220 -12.99 -19.54 11.52
CA ALA A 220 -12.93 -18.31 12.30
C ALA A 220 -12.95 -17.11 11.35
N SER A 221 -13.77 -16.11 11.68
CA SER A 221 -13.82 -14.88 10.90
C SER A 221 -12.96 -13.76 11.47
N CYS A 222 -12.93 -13.67 12.79
CA CYS A 222 -12.12 -12.73 13.56
C CYS A 222 -11.03 -13.48 14.34
N SER A 223 -9.95 -12.78 14.69
CA SER A 223 -8.98 -13.30 15.66
C SER A 223 -9.55 -13.29 17.08
N ILE A 224 -8.89 -13.99 18.00
CA ILE A 224 -9.41 -14.18 19.36
C ILE A 224 -9.55 -12.85 20.10
N ASP A 225 -8.54 -11.97 19.99
CA ASP A 225 -8.54 -10.63 20.58
C ASP A 225 -9.62 -9.72 19.99
N GLU A 226 -9.93 -9.87 18.71
CA GLU A 226 -11.03 -9.15 18.05
C GLU A 226 -12.40 -9.62 18.55
N TYR A 227 -12.59 -10.93 18.78
CA TYR A 227 -13.86 -11.48 19.29
C TYR A 227 -14.11 -11.18 20.78
N LEU A 228 -13.06 -10.94 21.57
CA LEU A 228 -13.22 -10.71 23.00
C LEU A 228 -14.07 -9.45 23.26
N PRO A 229 -14.97 -9.48 24.28
CA PRO A 229 -15.76 -8.30 24.64
C PRO A 229 -14.88 -7.11 25.01
N THR A 230 -15.39 -5.90 24.82
CA THR A 230 -14.67 -4.67 25.17
C THR A 230 -14.41 -4.57 26.67
N GLU A 231 -15.23 -5.16 27.54
CA GLU A 231 -14.97 -5.22 28.98
C GLU A 231 -13.78 -6.13 29.34
N ALA A 232 -13.39 -7.01 28.43
CA ALA A 232 -12.17 -7.80 28.53
C ALA A 232 -11.00 -7.14 27.79
N GLY A 233 -11.19 -5.96 27.19
CA GLY A 233 -10.19 -5.24 26.40
C GLY A 233 -10.09 -5.69 24.94
N GLY A 234 -11.02 -6.50 24.44
CA GLY A 234 -11.12 -6.89 23.02
C GLY A 234 -11.97 -5.93 22.19
N ALA A 235 -12.28 -6.30 20.95
CA ALA A 235 -13.01 -5.44 20.01
C ALA A 235 -14.53 -5.73 19.90
N ASP A 236 -15.04 -6.76 20.57
CA ASP A 236 -16.43 -7.26 20.48
C ASP A 236 -16.89 -7.55 19.02
N ALA A 237 -15.94 -7.90 18.15
CA ALA A 237 -16.20 -8.15 16.74
C ALA A 237 -16.88 -9.52 16.54
N LYS A 238 -17.86 -9.54 15.63
CA LYS A 238 -18.70 -10.73 15.39
C LYS A 238 -18.44 -11.36 14.03
N HIS A 239 -18.31 -10.56 12.99
CA HIS A 239 -18.06 -11.04 11.64
C HIS A 239 -17.13 -10.08 10.90
N CYS A 240 -15.89 -10.50 10.68
CA CYS A 240 -14.84 -9.63 10.18
C CYS A 240 -14.68 -9.78 8.67
N LEU A 241 -14.97 -8.71 7.92
CA LEU A 241 -14.48 -8.57 6.55
C LEU A 241 -13.03 -8.09 6.64
N ARG A 242 -12.08 -9.01 6.51
CA ARG A 242 -10.65 -8.74 6.59
C ARG A 242 -10.14 -8.15 5.28
N LEU A 243 -9.12 -7.30 5.37
CA LEU A 243 -8.57 -6.55 4.23
C LEU A 243 -7.08 -6.28 4.42
N THR A 244 -6.35 -6.08 3.32
CA THR A 244 -4.96 -5.60 3.31
C THR A 244 -4.94 -4.11 2.96
N SER A 245 -4.26 -3.30 3.77
CA SER A 245 -4.02 -1.87 3.53
C SER A 245 -2.85 -1.38 4.41
N GLY A 246 -2.53 -0.08 4.32
CA GLY A 246 -1.54 0.56 5.18
C GLY A 246 -1.16 1.96 4.69
N PRO A 247 -0.42 2.73 5.48
CA PRO A 247 -0.03 4.10 5.17
C PRO A 247 1.13 4.14 4.16
N ILE A 248 1.19 5.25 3.42
CA ILE A 248 2.20 5.60 2.44
C ILE A 248 2.58 7.05 2.67
N ASN A 249 3.86 7.39 2.71
CA ASN A 249 4.32 8.76 2.70
C ASN A 249 4.79 9.15 1.29
N ILE A 250 4.07 10.03 0.61
CA ILE A 250 4.42 10.62 -0.68
C ILE A 250 4.85 12.09 -0.59
N GLY A 251 4.97 12.62 0.64
CA GLY A 251 5.43 13.98 0.89
C GLY A 251 6.94 14.12 0.71
N GLU A 252 7.43 15.34 0.89
CA GLU A 252 8.86 15.63 0.80
C GLU A 252 9.60 15.39 2.13
N GLY A 253 8.86 15.40 3.25
CA GLY A 253 9.39 15.13 4.58
C GLY A 253 9.13 13.71 5.03
N ILE A 254 9.96 13.22 5.95
CA ILE A 254 9.71 11.95 6.62
C ILE A 254 8.53 12.09 7.60
N TYR A 255 7.72 11.05 7.70
CA TYR A 255 6.81 10.88 8.82
C TYR A 255 7.65 10.36 9.99
N ASP A 256 7.82 11.19 11.01
CA ASP A 256 8.73 10.96 12.14
C ASP A 256 8.05 11.38 13.43
N MET A 257 7.60 10.38 14.17
CA MET A 257 6.82 10.55 15.37
C MET A 257 7.55 9.96 16.56
N ARG A 258 7.55 10.64 17.69
CA ARG A 258 8.51 10.48 18.78
C ARG A 258 7.80 10.36 20.10
N PHE A 259 8.29 9.46 20.96
CA PHE A 259 7.74 9.20 22.28
C PHE A 259 8.83 8.74 23.26
N ARG A 260 8.58 8.88 24.57
CA ARG A 260 9.55 8.50 25.61
C ARG A 260 8.88 7.85 26.80
N LEU A 261 8.45 6.60 26.60
CA LEU A 261 7.70 5.84 27.59
C LEU A 261 8.20 5.99 29.04
N LEU A 262 9.50 5.76 29.28
CA LEU A 262 10.04 5.80 30.64
C LEU A 262 9.96 7.22 31.25
N GLU A 263 10.27 8.25 30.48
CA GLU A 263 10.20 9.64 30.94
C GLU A 263 8.74 10.04 31.19
N ASP A 264 7.85 9.68 30.27
CA ASP A 264 6.41 9.99 30.35
C ASP A 264 5.77 9.30 31.56
N PHE A 265 6.09 8.05 31.84
CA PHE A 265 5.61 7.35 33.04
C PHE A 265 6.08 8.00 34.34
N ILE A 266 7.35 8.40 34.40
CA ILE A 266 7.91 9.06 35.59
C ILE A 266 7.28 10.44 35.80
N ALA A 267 7.01 11.15 34.70
CA ALA A 267 6.35 12.45 34.71
C ALA A 267 4.83 12.37 34.98
N GLY A 268 4.23 11.20 34.81
CA GLY A 268 2.77 11.01 34.88
C GLY A 268 2.02 11.40 33.61
N ASN A 269 2.72 11.49 32.48
CA ASN A 269 2.18 11.78 31.14
C ASN A 269 1.89 10.51 30.33
N ALA A 270 2.30 9.33 30.83
CA ALA A 270 1.86 8.04 30.32
C ALA A 270 1.13 7.25 31.41
N GLU A 271 0.06 6.57 31.03
CA GLU A 271 -0.80 5.82 31.94
C GLU A 271 -1.14 4.41 31.44
N LEU A 272 -1.46 3.53 32.37
CA LEU A 272 -2.03 2.22 32.05
C LEU A 272 -3.50 2.41 31.67
N ASN A 273 -3.91 1.82 30.54
CA ASN A 273 -5.29 1.80 30.10
C ASN A 273 -5.84 0.36 30.16
N PRO A 274 -6.32 -0.09 31.34
CA PRO A 274 -6.78 -1.46 31.54
C PRO A 274 -8.10 -1.78 30.81
N GLU A 275 -8.87 -0.77 30.40
CA GLU A 275 -10.09 -0.95 29.61
C GLU A 275 -9.77 -1.38 28.18
N GLU A 276 -8.57 -1.06 27.69
CA GLU A 276 -8.07 -1.39 26.34
C GLU A 276 -6.84 -2.29 26.40
N ALA A 277 -6.82 -3.24 27.34
CA ALA A 277 -5.64 -4.02 27.68
C ALA A 277 -5.06 -4.87 26.52
N PHE A 278 -5.81 -5.14 25.44
CA PHE A 278 -5.30 -5.86 24.27
C PHE A 278 -4.97 -4.96 23.06
N SER A 279 -5.39 -3.69 23.08
CA SER A 279 -5.19 -2.75 21.97
C SER A 279 -4.24 -1.61 22.32
N ARG A 280 -4.36 -1.00 23.51
CA ARG A 280 -3.66 0.23 23.92
C ARG A 280 -3.26 0.20 25.40
N LEU A 281 -2.54 -0.84 25.83
CA LEU A 281 -2.28 -1.11 27.26
C LEU A 281 -1.61 0.05 28.01
N VAL A 282 -0.74 0.78 27.33
CA VAL A 282 -0.09 1.98 27.82
C VAL A 282 -0.35 3.08 26.82
N VAL A 283 -0.72 4.27 27.27
CA VAL A 283 -0.95 5.44 26.39
C VAL A 283 -0.16 6.62 26.93
N GLY A 284 0.43 7.42 26.04
CA GLY A 284 1.08 8.69 26.38
C GLY A 284 1.13 9.65 25.19
N ASP A 285 1.56 10.89 25.44
CA ASP A 285 1.62 11.94 24.42
C ASP A 285 2.71 11.66 23.37
N MET A 286 2.41 11.96 22.11
CA MET A 286 3.31 11.76 20.97
C MET A 286 3.64 13.09 20.31
N LYS A 287 4.86 13.19 19.78
CA LYS A 287 5.34 14.39 19.09
C LYS A 287 5.76 14.08 17.68
N GLN A 288 5.41 14.94 16.73
CA GLN A 288 5.99 14.91 15.40
C GLN A 288 7.31 15.68 15.41
N ALA A 289 8.36 15.09 14.86
CA ALA A 289 9.60 15.77 14.50
C ALA A 289 9.45 16.35 13.09
N VAL A 290 9.20 17.65 13.00
CA VAL A 290 9.15 18.40 11.73
C VAL A 290 10.57 18.72 11.29
N HIS A 291 11.00 18.10 10.19
CA HIS A 291 12.30 18.33 9.57
C HIS A 291 12.25 19.56 8.66
N TYR A 292 13.33 20.34 8.62
CA TYR A 292 13.45 21.53 7.78
C TYR A 292 14.57 21.38 6.76
N SER A 293 14.48 22.12 5.66
CA SER A 293 15.45 22.12 4.55
C SER A 293 16.89 22.48 4.94
N ASP A 294 17.10 23.12 6.08
CA ASP A 294 18.43 23.43 6.62
C ASP A 294 18.98 22.34 7.56
N GLY A 295 18.25 21.24 7.74
CA GLY A 295 18.57 20.13 8.64
C GLY A 295 18.16 20.37 10.10
N SER A 296 17.52 21.50 10.43
CA SER A 296 16.94 21.71 11.76
C SER A 296 15.66 20.88 11.95
N ILE A 297 15.36 20.54 13.21
CA ILE A 297 14.17 19.78 13.60
C ILE A 297 13.39 20.57 14.65
N GLU A 298 12.07 20.66 14.48
CA GLU A 298 11.13 21.19 15.47
C GLU A 298 10.20 20.08 15.94
N TYR A 299 9.89 20.04 17.23
CA TYR A 299 8.97 19.04 17.78
C TYR A 299 7.63 19.70 18.08
N VAL A 300 6.56 19.16 17.52
CA VAL A 300 5.17 19.62 17.72
C VAL A 300 4.35 18.47 18.32
N GLU A 301 3.29 18.81 19.06
CA GLU A 301 2.37 17.81 19.60
C GLU A 301 1.61 17.13 18.45
N ALA A 302 1.47 15.80 18.51
CA ALA A 302 0.93 15.02 17.41
C ALA A 302 0.26 13.73 17.88
N GLY A 303 -0.84 13.86 18.62
CA GLY A 303 -1.64 12.72 19.07
C GLY A 303 -1.02 11.93 20.25
N THR A 304 -1.25 10.62 20.26
CA THR A 304 -0.80 9.71 21.32
C THR A 304 -0.12 8.49 20.75
N TYR A 305 0.80 7.90 21.51
CA TYR A 305 1.32 6.57 21.24
C TYR A 305 0.70 5.57 22.21
N SER A 306 0.64 4.30 21.78
CA SER A 306 0.29 3.22 22.70
C SER A 306 1.11 1.95 22.52
N PHE A 307 1.25 1.15 23.59
CA PHE A 307 1.81 -0.20 23.49
C PHE A 307 0.71 -1.20 23.14
N HIS A 308 0.88 -1.92 22.03
CA HIS A 308 -0.07 -2.93 21.54
C HIS A 308 0.40 -4.35 21.87
N PRO A 309 -0.17 -5.03 22.89
CA PRO A 309 0.37 -6.30 23.37
C PRO A 309 0.35 -7.43 22.34
N THR A 310 -0.66 -7.49 21.47
CA THR A 310 -0.75 -8.52 20.42
C THR A 310 0.36 -8.37 19.36
N HIS A 311 0.85 -7.16 19.12
CA HIS A 311 1.93 -6.89 18.16
C HIS A 311 3.29 -6.71 18.84
N ALA A 312 3.30 -6.60 20.18
CA ALA A 312 4.47 -6.45 21.02
C ALA A 312 5.36 -5.23 20.69
N HIS A 313 4.76 -4.14 20.22
CA HIS A 313 5.45 -2.87 19.93
C HIS A 313 4.52 -1.66 20.16
N PHE A 314 5.11 -0.47 20.09
CA PHE A 314 4.40 0.81 20.16
C PHE A 314 3.80 1.19 18.81
N HIS A 315 2.66 1.87 18.86
CA HIS A 315 1.94 2.39 17.71
C HIS A 315 1.80 3.91 17.81
N ASP A 316 1.73 4.57 16.66
CA ASP A 316 0.98 5.83 16.56
C ASP A 316 -0.51 5.50 16.57
N ASP A 317 -1.24 6.10 17.51
CA ASP A 317 -2.63 5.80 17.73
C ASP A 317 -3.53 6.43 16.68
N TYR A 318 -4.55 5.68 16.25
CA TYR A 318 -5.58 6.15 15.32
C TYR A 318 -5.08 6.67 13.97
N ILE A 319 -3.82 6.39 13.62
CA ILE A 319 -3.24 6.82 12.35
C ILE A 319 -3.89 6.14 11.14
N LEU A 320 -4.65 5.04 11.32
CA LEU A 320 -5.32 4.34 10.23
C LEU A 320 -6.70 3.83 10.65
N SER A 321 -7.75 4.33 9.99
CA SER A 321 -9.15 3.99 10.22
C SER A 321 -9.76 3.26 9.02
N TYR A 322 -10.68 2.32 9.28
CA TYR A 322 -11.42 1.61 8.23
C TYR A 322 -12.93 1.71 8.40
N TYR A 323 -13.64 1.88 7.29
CA TYR A 323 -15.09 2.03 7.29
C TYR A 323 -15.76 1.19 6.22
N LEU A 324 -16.96 0.71 6.53
CA LEU A 324 -17.81 -0.04 5.62
C LEU A 324 -19.08 0.75 5.34
N ALA A 325 -19.41 0.94 4.07
CA ALA A 325 -20.65 1.55 3.62
C ALA A 325 -21.41 0.63 2.67
N LEU A 326 -22.71 0.49 2.87
CA LEU A 326 -23.62 -0.21 1.98
C LEU A 326 -24.06 0.73 0.85
N VAL A 327 -23.92 0.29 -0.39
CA VAL A 327 -24.38 1.02 -1.57
C VAL A 327 -25.85 0.71 -1.82
N THR A 328 -26.70 1.73 -1.72
CA THR A 328 -28.15 1.62 -1.92
C THR A 328 -28.57 1.92 -3.35
N ASP A 329 -27.82 2.76 -4.07
CA ASP A 329 -28.01 3.01 -5.49
C ASP A 329 -26.68 3.25 -6.22
N PRO A 330 -26.20 2.28 -7.04
CA PRO A 330 -24.94 2.42 -7.75
C PRO A 330 -25.00 3.43 -8.92
N VAL A 331 -26.19 3.84 -9.37
CA VAL A 331 -26.34 4.81 -10.46
C VAL A 331 -26.13 6.22 -9.96
N SER A 332 -26.73 6.57 -8.82
CA SER A 332 -26.53 7.88 -8.18
C SER A 332 -25.28 7.94 -7.29
N GLY A 333 -24.75 6.77 -6.88
CA GLY A 333 -23.66 6.68 -5.91
C GLY A 333 -24.11 6.85 -4.48
N GLU A 334 -25.39 6.60 -4.18
CA GLU A 334 -25.90 6.66 -2.81
C GLU A 334 -25.38 5.47 -2.00
N PHE A 335 -24.77 5.77 -0.85
CA PHE A 335 -24.33 4.80 0.14
C PHE A 335 -24.43 5.38 1.56
N HIS A 336 -24.45 4.52 2.57
CA HIS A 336 -24.37 4.93 3.97
C HIS A 336 -23.53 3.96 4.79
N ARG A 337 -22.93 4.46 5.86
CA ARG A 337 -22.04 3.70 6.73
C ARG A 337 -22.81 2.64 7.51
N VAL A 338 -22.31 1.42 7.51
CA VAL A 338 -22.91 0.23 8.14
C VAL A 338 -21.93 -0.56 9.01
N GLY A 339 -20.63 -0.24 8.97
CA GLY A 339 -19.61 -0.86 9.81
C GLY A 339 -18.36 -0.01 9.98
N THR A 340 -17.55 -0.38 10.96
CA THR A 340 -16.28 0.26 11.31
C THR A 340 -15.22 -0.81 11.59
N GLY A 341 -13.97 -0.51 11.30
CA GLY A 341 -12.81 -1.27 11.78
C GLY A 341 -12.30 -0.74 13.11
N THR A 342 -11.41 -1.50 13.74
CA THR A 342 -10.90 -1.20 15.10
C THR A 342 -9.37 -1.12 15.14
N LYS A 343 -8.73 -0.73 14.02
CA LYS A 343 -7.27 -0.61 13.97
C LYS A 343 -6.83 0.51 14.93
N SER A 344 -6.28 0.12 16.08
CA SER A 344 -5.97 1.06 17.17
C SER A 344 -4.73 1.90 16.91
N GLY A 345 -3.78 1.41 16.11
CA GLY A 345 -2.58 2.14 15.72
C GLY A 345 -1.64 1.34 14.82
N PHE A 346 -0.53 1.97 14.43
CA PHE A 346 0.38 1.45 13.41
C PHE A 346 1.87 1.67 13.75
N CYS A 347 2.73 0.74 13.31
CA CYS A 347 4.18 0.86 13.32
C CYS A 347 4.69 0.58 11.90
N PRO A 348 5.12 1.60 11.14
CA PRO A 348 5.52 1.45 9.75
C PRO A 348 6.88 0.80 9.53
N ALA A 349 6.96 0.02 8.46
CA ALA A 349 8.18 -0.41 7.79
C ALA A 349 8.20 0.06 6.32
N ASP A 350 9.39 0.27 5.77
CA ASP A 350 9.56 0.69 4.38
C ASP A 350 9.49 -0.53 3.45
N GLN A 351 8.27 -0.87 2.99
CA GLN A 351 8.04 -2.13 2.27
C GLN A 351 7.54 -1.98 0.84
N LEU A 352 6.94 -0.84 0.54
CA LEU A 352 6.24 -0.55 -0.69
C LEU A 352 6.58 0.86 -1.16
N TRP A 353 6.70 1.09 -2.47
CA TRP A 353 6.78 2.46 -2.99
C TRP A 353 5.40 3.06 -3.19
N GLY A 354 5.22 4.27 -2.68
CA GLY A 354 3.98 5.04 -2.83
C GLY A 354 3.72 5.51 -4.26
N ASP A 355 4.80 5.88 -4.96
CA ASP A 355 4.77 6.27 -6.36
C ASP A 355 5.88 5.53 -7.13
N TRP A 356 5.46 4.61 -8.00
CA TRP A 356 6.35 3.81 -8.84
C TRP A 356 7.26 4.65 -9.74
N ARG A 357 6.77 5.79 -10.24
CA ARG A 357 7.46 6.61 -11.24
C ARG A 357 8.27 7.76 -10.65
N ALA A 358 8.06 8.12 -9.38
CA ALA A 358 8.66 9.32 -8.79
C ALA A 358 10.16 9.21 -8.47
N PHE A 359 10.67 8.01 -8.15
CA PHE A 359 12.01 7.84 -7.56
C PHE A 359 12.23 8.75 -6.33
N ALA A 360 11.21 8.88 -5.47
CA ALA A 360 11.24 9.79 -4.33
C ALA A 360 12.10 9.28 -3.16
N GLN A 361 12.40 7.98 -3.12
CA GLN A 361 13.11 7.35 -2.00
C GLN A 361 14.50 7.96 -1.85
N GLY A 362 14.82 8.46 -0.66
CA GLY A 362 16.12 9.04 -0.33
C GLY A 362 16.99 8.11 0.52
N THR A 363 17.98 8.69 1.21
CA THR A 363 18.85 7.96 2.17
C THR A 363 18.32 8.00 3.61
N GLU A 364 17.26 8.77 3.84
CA GLU A 364 16.60 8.85 5.13
C GLU A 364 15.96 7.51 5.45
N VAL A 365 16.31 6.94 6.61
CA VAL A 365 15.69 5.72 7.12
C VAL A 365 15.23 6.04 8.54
N PRO A 366 13.92 6.30 8.77
CA PRO A 366 13.43 6.56 10.11
C PRO A 366 13.70 5.34 10.98
N GLY A 367 13.60 4.10 10.47
CA GLY A 367 14.21 2.91 11.09
C GLY A 367 13.28 1.72 11.38
N GLY A 368 12.24 1.49 10.57
CA GLY A 368 11.14 0.55 10.83
C GLY A 368 11.45 -0.95 10.91
N ASP A 369 12.61 -1.43 10.43
CA ASP A 369 12.87 -2.89 10.28
C ASP A 369 13.87 -3.49 11.29
N SER A 370 14.27 -2.74 12.32
CA SER A 370 15.19 -3.24 13.35
C SER A 370 14.41 -3.69 14.61
N PRO A 371 14.50 -4.98 15.01
CA PRO A 371 13.75 -5.55 16.14
C PRO A 371 13.98 -4.89 17.52
N LEU A 372 14.86 -3.88 17.60
CA LEU A 372 15.30 -3.25 18.84
C LEU A 372 15.38 -1.72 18.77
N SER A 373 14.93 -1.08 17.68
CA SER A 373 14.96 0.40 17.58
C SER A 373 13.58 1.03 17.37
N SER A 374 13.03 0.99 16.16
CA SER A 374 11.74 1.63 15.84
C SER A 374 10.61 0.92 16.53
N CYS A 375 9.67 1.66 17.11
CA CYS A 375 8.49 1.13 17.81
C CYS A 375 8.77 0.19 19.00
N PHE A 376 10.02 -0.08 19.38
CA PHE A 376 10.35 -0.94 20.53
C PHE A 376 11.06 -0.18 21.65
N SER A 377 11.73 0.93 21.34
CA SER A 377 12.49 1.71 22.31
C SER A 377 11.57 2.39 23.33
N VAL A 378 11.84 2.15 24.61
CA VAL A 378 11.08 2.73 25.74
C VAL A 378 11.67 4.06 26.24
N THR A 379 12.86 4.44 25.77
CA THR A 379 13.57 5.66 26.20
C THR A 379 13.74 6.69 25.10
N ASP A 380 13.78 6.25 23.85
CA ASP A 380 13.91 7.10 22.66
C ASP A 380 13.13 6.43 21.53
N GLY A 381 11.82 6.36 21.75
CA GLY A 381 10.88 5.70 20.87
C GLY A 381 10.58 6.56 19.66
N PHE A 382 10.49 5.93 18.49
CA PHE A 382 9.96 6.59 17.31
C PHE A 382 9.16 5.62 16.43
N VAL A 383 8.19 6.17 15.72
CA VAL A 383 7.38 5.55 14.67
C VAL A 383 7.61 6.39 13.43
N GLY A 384 8.00 5.79 12.30
CA GLY A 384 8.27 6.59 11.12
C GLY A 384 8.23 5.85 9.80
N LEU A 385 8.02 6.61 8.72
CA LEU A 385 7.84 6.13 7.35
C LEU A 385 8.62 7.05 6.41
N SER A 386 9.53 6.46 5.63
CA SER A 386 10.43 7.20 4.75
C SER A 386 9.69 7.91 3.62
N VAL A 387 10.31 8.95 3.08
CA VAL A 387 9.84 9.65 1.88
C VAL A 387 9.68 8.66 0.72
N GLY A 388 8.49 8.63 0.11
CA GLY A 388 8.15 7.76 -1.01
C GLY A 388 7.86 6.31 -0.64
N TRP A 389 7.94 5.92 0.64
CA TRP A 389 7.70 4.56 1.10
C TRP A 389 6.32 4.39 1.74
N GLY A 390 5.87 3.15 1.82
CA GLY A 390 4.65 2.72 2.48
C GLY A 390 4.85 1.38 3.16
N ASP A 391 3.97 1.11 4.13
CA ASP A 391 3.90 -0.15 4.83
C ASP A 391 2.54 -0.81 4.57
N VAL A 392 2.51 -2.13 4.48
CA VAL A 392 1.32 -2.89 4.16
C VAL A 392 1.08 -3.95 5.22
N TYR A 393 0.03 -3.73 6.01
CA TYR A 393 -0.48 -4.75 6.91
C TYR A 393 -1.48 -5.61 6.17
N ARG A 394 -1.18 -6.91 6.06
CA ARG A 394 -2.08 -7.84 5.39
C ARG A 394 -3.24 -8.26 6.26
N TRP A 395 -4.30 -8.72 5.60
CA TRP A 395 -5.55 -9.20 6.19
C TRP A 395 -5.35 -10.20 7.35
N GLN A 396 -4.24 -10.96 7.40
CA GLN A 396 -3.97 -11.88 8.51
C GLN A 396 -3.73 -11.19 9.86
N ARG A 397 -3.27 -9.94 9.83
CA ARG A 397 -2.87 -9.21 11.04
C ARG A 397 -4.11 -8.80 11.85
N PRO A 398 -4.05 -8.88 13.18
CA PRO A 398 -5.11 -8.34 14.03
C PRO A 398 -5.37 -6.86 13.76
N GLY A 399 -6.65 -6.48 13.76
CA GLY A 399 -7.12 -5.13 13.46
C GLY A 399 -7.23 -4.79 11.97
N GLN A 400 -6.88 -5.71 11.06
CA GLN A 400 -7.04 -5.54 9.60
C GLN A 400 -8.41 -6.02 9.10
N TYR A 401 -9.48 -5.39 9.58
CA TYR A 401 -10.86 -5.73 9.21
C TYR A 401 -11.84 -4.56 9.39
N VAL A 402 -13.05 -4.72 8.85
CA VAL A 402 -14.25 -3.97 9.22
C VAL A 402 -15.35 -4.94 9.68
N GLU A 403 -16.15 -4.52 10.66
CA GLU A 403 -17.32 -5.30 11.12
C GLU A 403 -18.35 -5.45 10.00
N PHE A 404 -18.84 -6.68 9.80
CA PHE A 404 -19.78 -7.08 8.76
C PHE A 404 -21.01 -7.82 9.32
N ASP A 405 -21.14 -7.96 10.64
CA ASP A 405 -22.32 -8.59 11.25
C ASP A 405 -23.62 -7.86 10.87
N GLY A 406 -24.67 -8.66 10.64
CA GLY A 406 -25.95 -8.18 10.15
C GLY A 406 -25.98 -7.71 8.68
N GLN A 407 -24.84 -7.70 7.99
CA GLN A 407 -24.76 -7.39 6.55
C GLN A 407 -24.97 -8.67 5.71
N GLY A 408 -25.48 -8.49 4.49
CA GLY A 408 -25.78 -9.59 3.57
C GLY A 408 -25.15 -9.41 2.20
N ASN A 409 -25.70 -10.08 1.20
CA ASN A 409 -25.25 -9.89 -0.17
C ASN A 409 -25.53 -8.46 -0.62
N GLY A 410 -24.59 -7.85 -1.34
CA GLY A 410 -24.73 -6.46 -1.76
C GLY A 410 -23.44 -5.91 -2.32
N ARG A 411 -23.45 -4.60 -2.53
CA ARG A 411 -22.27 -3.85 -2.94
C ARG A 411 -21.88 -2.88 -1.85
N TYR A 412 -20.59 -2.76 -1.63
CA TYR A 412 -20.04 -2.05 -0.49
C TYR A 412 -18.87 -1.18 -0.94
N VAL A 413 -18.75 -0.01 -0.30
CA VAL A 413 -17.52 0.79 -0.33
C VAL A 413 -16.81 0.57 1.00
N ILE A 414 -15.56 0.17 0.93
CA ILE A 414 -14.66 0.09 2.08
C ILE A 414 -13.70 1.25 1.97
N ASN A 415 -13.65 2.10 2.99
CA ASN A 415 -12.69 3.21 3.05
C ASN A 415 -11.52 2.86 3.98
N ALA A 416 -10.34 3.29 3.58
CA ALA A 416 -9.20 3.44 4.49
C ALA A 416 -8.82 4.92 4.57
N VAL A 417 -8.65 5.42 5.79
CA VAL A 417 -8.35 6.82 6.08
C VAL A 417 -7.10 6.86 6.93
N VAL A 418 -6.07 7.56 6.48
CA VAL A 418 -4.87 7.84 7.30
C VAL A 418 -5.02 9.18 8.01
N ASP A 419 -4.48 9.29 9.23
CA ASP A 419 -4.55 10.50 10.06
C ASP A 419 -5.94 11.17 10.10
N GLU A 420 -7.00 10.39 10.37
CA GLU A 420 -8.37 10.92 10.37
C GLU A 420 -8.59 12.08 11.36
N TYR A 421 -7.81 12.09 12.45
CA TYR A 421 -7.89 13.12 13.47
C TYR A 421 -7.02 14.35 13.19
N ASN A 422 -6.25 14.34 12.09
CA ASN A 422 -5.37 15.43 11.67
C ASN A 422 -4.39 15.80 12.81
N ASN A 423 -3.74 14.77 13.36
CA ASN A 423 -2.75 14.88 14.43
C ASN A 423 -1.36 15.13 13.87
N VAL A 424 -1.09 14.71 12.64
CA VAL A 424 0.19 14.88 11.95
C VAL A 424 0.08 16.14 11.08
N ILE A 425 1.11 16.98 11.08
CA ILE A 425 1.15 18.09 10.11
C ILE A 425 1.62 17.54 8.77
N GLU A 426 0.74 17.61 7.78
CA GLU A 426 1.00 17.12 6.43
C GLU A 426 1.12 18.26 5.40
N SER A 427 1.62 17.93 4.21
CA SER A 427 1.65 18.87 3.08
C SER A 427 0.33 18.93 2.29
N ASP A 428 -0.52 17.92 2.43
CA ASP A 428 -1.90 17.88 1.92
C ASP A 428 -2.72 17.05 2.92
N GLU A 429 -3.86 17.58 3.36
CA GLU A 429 -4.79 16.93 4.31
C GLU A 429 -6.07 16.45 3.59
N THR A 430 -6.11 16.58 2.27
CA THR A 430 -7.32 16.38 1.46
C THR A 430 -7.31 15.08 0.67
N ASP A 431 -6.25 14.30 0.78
CA ASP A 431 -5.96 13.10 0.00
C ASP A 431 -5.71 11.83 0.85
N ASN A 432 -5.97 11.91 2.15
CA ASN A 432 -5.78 10.83 3.13
C ASN A 432 -6.73 9.62 2.98
N VAL A 433 -7.71 9.71 2.08
CA VAL A 433 -8.75 8.68 1.89
C VAL A 433 -8.51 7.84 0.65
N SER A 434 -8.64 6.53 0.80
CA SER A 434 -8.78 5.58 -0.30
C SER A 434 -10.04 4.73 -0.15
N TYR A 435 -10.41 4.05 -1.24
CA TYR A 435 -11.57 3.19 -1.26
C TYR A 435 -11.32 1.87 -2.01
N ALA A 436 -12.14 0.88 -1.68
CA ALA A 436 -12.41 -0.29 -2.50
C ALA A 436 -13.92 -0.46 -2.65
N TYR A 437 -14.38 -0.57 -3.89
CA TYR A 437 -15.75 -0.91 -4.24
C TYR A 437 -15.84 -2.40 -4.52
N VAL A 438 -16.63 -3.13 -3.74
CA VAL A 438 -16.72 -4.59 -3.81
C VAL A 438 -18.16 -5.05 -3.97
N GLU A 439 -18.34 -6.23 -4.57
CA GLU A 439 -19.57 -7.01 -4.54
C GLU A 439 -19.36 -8.24 -3.67
N ILE A 440 -20.29 -8.48 -2.75
CA ILE A 440 -20.25 -9.59 -1.79
C ILE A 440 -21.45 -10.49 -2.02
N GLN A 441 -21.21 -11.79 -2.19
CA GLN A 441 -22.20 -12.84 -2.39
C GLN A 441 -21.86 -14.04 -1.51
N GLY A 442 -22.51 -14.15 -0.34
CA GLY A 442 -22.04 -15.05 0.71
C GLY A 442 -20.61 -14.71 1.10
N ASP A 443 -19.72 -15.71 1.08
CA ASP A 443 -18.30 -15.52 1.41
C ASP A 443 -17.45 -15.08 0.20
N ASN A 444 -18.06 -14.97 -0.99
CA ASN A 444 -17.34 -14.55 -2.19
C ASN A 444 -17.30 -13.02 -2.28
N ILE A 445 -16.10 -12.46 -2.40
CA ILE A 445 -15.86 -11.02 -2.51
C ILE A 445 -15.19 -10.75 -3.86
N THR A 446 -15.80 -9.88 -4.66
CA THR A 446 -15.23 -9.41 -5.93
C THR A 446 -14.93 -7.93 -5.83
N ILE A 447 -13.67 -7.54 -6.03
CA ILE A 447 -13.29 -6.13 -6.15
C ILE A 447 -13.73 -5.64 -7.53
N LEU A 448 -14.58 -4.62 -7.55
CA LEU A 448 -15.06 -3.97 -8.77
C LEU A 448 -14.14 -2.81 -9.17
N GLU A 449 -13.67 -2.04 -8.19
CA GLU A 449 -12.75 -0.91 -8.37
C GLU A 449 -12.05 -0.61 -7.04
N ARG A 450 -10.84 -0.04 -7.07
CA ARG A 450 -10.18 0.54 -5.88
C ARG A 450 -9.33 1.73 -6.28
N GLY A 451 -9.12 2.67 -5.38
CA GLY A 451 -8.32 3.85 -5.69
C GLY A 451 -8.19 4.84 -4.55
N TRP A 452 -7.45 5.92 -4.81
CA TRP A 452 -7.48 7.12 -3.96
C TRP A 452 -8.72 7.95 -4.26
N GLY A 453 -9.25 8.59 -3.23
CA GLY A 453 -10.55 9.27 -3.25
C GLY A 453 -11.56 8.61 -2.30
N GLU A 454 -12.72 9.23 -2.16
CA GLU A 454 -13.73 8.80 -1.18
C GLU A 454 -14.52 7.56 -1.64
N SER A 455 -14.71 7.38 -2.95
CA SER A 455 -15.61 6.35 -3.50
C SER A 455 -15.42 6.17 -5.01
N PRO A 456 -16.02 5.15 -5.65
CA PRO A 456 -15.98 5.03 -7.12
C PRO A 456 -16.75 6.15 -7.86
N TRP A 457 -17.50 6.99 -7.15
CA TRP A 457 -18.21 8.14 -7.74
C TRP A 457 -17.49 9.47 -7.51
N ASP A 458 -16.34 9.46 -6.82
CA ASP A 458 -15.51 10.65 -6.65
C ASP A 458 -14.94 11.10 -8.02
N PRO A 459 -15.20 12.34 -8.48
CA PRO A 459 -14.71 12.82 -9.76
C PRO A 459 -13.19 13.01 -9.82
N ASN A 460 -12.52 13.11 -8.67
CA ASN A 460 -11.08 13.32 -8.57
C ASN A 460 -10.32 12.02 -8.24
N LYS A 461 -11.02 10.87 -8.21
CA LYS A 461 -10.41 9.59 -7.86
C LYS A 461 -9.23 9.24 -8.74
N GLN A 462 -8.25 8.56 -8.16
CA GLN A 462 -7.17 7.91 -8.91
C GLN A 462 -7.30 6.40 -8.78
N VAL A 463 -7.59 5.73 -9.89
CA VAL A 463 -7.87 4.28 -9.91
C VAL A 463 -6.57 3.47 -9.96
N PHE A 464 -6.54 2.43 -9.13
CA PHE A 464 -5.43 1.49 -9.04
C PHE A 464 -5.80 0.23 -9.82
N THR A 465 -5.05 -0.02 -10.89
CA THR A 465 -5.28 -1.14 -11.79
C THR A 465 -3.97 -1.89 -11.96
N GLY A 466 -3.95 -3.16 -11.58
CA GLY A 466 -2.80 -4.03 -11.75
C GLY A 466 -2.48 -4.85 -10.52
N PRO A 467 -1.57 -5.82 -10.66
CA PRO A 467 -1.25 -6.76 -9.60
C PRO A 467 -0.48 -6.16 -8.42
N HIS A 468 0.25 -5.04 -8.57
CA HIS A 468 0.97 -4.46 -7.43
C HIS A 468 0.07 -3.60 -6.53
N PRO A 469 0.33 -3.54 -5.20
CA PRO A 469 -0.52 -2.80 -4.26
C PRO A 469 -0.74 -1.34 -4.64
N THR A 470 0.32 -0.65 -5.08
CA THR A 470 0.29 0.75 -5.51
C THR A 470 0.28 0.96 -7.03
N GLN A 471 -0.06 -0.06 -7.82
CA GLN A 471 -0.08 0.10 -9.28
C GLN A 471 -1.27 0.93 -9.75
N ARG A 472 -0.98 2.06 -10.40
CA ARG A 472 -1.99 2.97 -10.93
C ARG A 472 -2.22 2.71 -12.42
N ALA A 473 -3.41 3.04 -12.93
CA ALA A 473 -3.69 2.97 -14.36
C ALA A 473 -2.68 3.80 -15.19
N SER A 474 -2.32 4.99 -14.67
CA SER A 474 -1.31 5.87 -15.25
C SER A 474 0.12 5.32 -15.20
N ASP A 475 0.37 4.25 -14.44
CA ASP A 475 1.67 3.58 -14.45
C ASP A 475 1.86 2.76 -15.73
N TYR A 476 0.82 2.50 -16.52
CA TYR A 476 0.97 2.06 -17.90
C TYR A 476 1.02 3.30 -18.80
N GLY A 477 2.00 3.39 -19.69
CA GLY A 477 2.28 4.52 -20.59
C GLY A 477 1.18 4.90 -21.60
N LEU A 478 -0.07 4.54 -21.32
CA LEU A 478 -1.23 5.23 -21.86
C LEU A 478 -1.38 6.53 -21.06
N ALA A 479 -0.78 7.59 -21.57
CA ALA A 479 -1.43 8.88 -21.48
C ALA A 479 -2.84 8.72 -22.07
N GLU A 480 -3.85 8.43 -21.25
CA GLU A 480 -5.17 8.93 -21.57
C GLU A 480 -5.08 10.45 -21.43
N ASP A 481 -5.39 11.14 -22.53
CA ASP A 481 -5.54 12.58 -22.64
C ASP A 481 -6.35 13.15 -21.46
N SER A 482 -5.68 13.52 -20.36
CA SER A 482 -6.17 14.50 -19.40
C SER A 482 -5.81 15.91 -19.88
N ALA A 483 -6.16 16.22 -21.13
CA ALA A 483 -6.23 17.59 -21.62
C ALA A 483 -7.70 18.00 -21.70
N ALA A 484 -8.18 18.62 -20.62
CA ALA A 484 -9.38 19.42 -20.66
C ALA A 484 -9.31 20.42 -21.84
N ARG A 485 -10.29 20.37 -22.74
CA ARG A 485 -10.60 21.50 -23.63
C ARG A 485 -12.08 21.83 -23.59
N SER A 486 -12.35 22.89 -22.83
CA SER A 486 -13.40 23.90 -22.98
C SER A 486 -14.55 23.58 -23.95
N VAL A 487 -15.75 23.41 -23.40
CA VAL A 487 -16.98 23.68 -24.15
C VAL A 487 -17.13 25.20 -24.27
N ASP A 488 -16.56 25.78 -25.32
CA ASP A 488 -16.83 27.16 -25.70
C ASP A 488 -18.20 27.23 -26.40
N THR A 489 -19.25 27.46 -25.62
CA THR A 489 -20.55 27.86 -26.16
C THR A 489 -20.52 29.34 -26.51
N ARG A 490 -20.16 29.71 -27.75
CA ARG A 490 -20.64 30.91 -28.47
C ARG A 490 -20.01 30.99 -29.87
N GLY A 491 -20.84 30.95 -30.91
CA GLY A 491 -20.44 31.55 -32.21
C GLY A 491 -20.82 30.82 -33.50
N ALA A 492 -22.02 30.27 -33.65
CA ALA A 492 -22.57 30.03 -34.99
C ALA A 492 -23.41 31.26 -35.42
N GLY A 493 -22.71 32.26 -35.98
CA GLY A 493 -23.30 33.40 -36.68
C GLY A 493 -23.67 33.03 -38.12
N ALA A 494 -24.78 33.61 -38.58
CA ALA A 494 -25.52 33.35 -39.81
C ALA A 494 -24.82 33.74 -41.14
N VAL A 495 -25.54 33.44 -42.24
CA VAL A 495 -25.48 33.91 -43.65
C VAL A 495 -25.07 32.76 -44.60
N GLY A 496 -25.75 32.37 -45.68
CA GLY A 496 -26.95 32.80 -46.42
C GLY A 496 -26.96 31.97 -47.73
N VAL A 497 -28.07 31.38 -48.17
CA VAL A 497 -28.94 31.87 -49.27
C VAL A 497 -28.83 31.07 -50.62
N TRP A 498 -30.02 30.71 -51.15
CA TRP A 498 -30.44 30.39 -52.55
C TRP A 498 -30.24 29.00 -53.21
N LEU A 499 -31.38 28.34 -53.53
CA LEU A 499 -31.87 27.78 -54.83
C LEU A 499 -32.69 26.47 -54.60
N LEU A 500 -34.04 26.52 -54.62
CA LEU A 500 -34.98 26.36 -55.75
C LEU A 500 -35.22 24.91 -56.23
N GLY A 501 -36.47 24.44 -56.11
CA GLY A 501 -37.07 23.47 -57.05
C GLY A 501 -38.11 22.47 -56.49
N LEU A 502 -39.41 22.78 -56.69
CA LEU A 502 -40.50 21.89 -57.22
C LEU A 502 -40.83 20.58 -56.44
N SER A 503 -42.05 20.17 -56.06
CA SER A 503 -43.42 20.47 -56.52
C SER A 503 -44.49 19.92 -55.54
N ALA A 504 -45.69 20.54 -55.56
CA ALA A 504 -47.06 19.99 -55.44
C ALA A 504 -47.47 19.12 -54.22
N ALA A 505 -48.30 19.63 -53.30
CA ALA A 505 -49.79 19.51 -53.24
C ALA A 505 -50.23 18.28 -52.41
N LEU A 506 -51.20 18.27 -51.49
CA LEU A 506 -52.53 18.86 -51.41
C LEU A 506 -52.98 18.81 -49.91
N ILE A 507 -53.66 19.87 -49.44
CA ILE A 507 -55.00 19.87 -48.80
C ILE A 507 -55.24 18.82 -47.67
N TRP A 508 -55.52 19.17 -46.39
CA TRP A 508 -56.80 19.73 -45.92
C TRP A 508 -56.82 20.03 -44.39
N ARG A 509 -57.49 21.15 -44.02
CA ARG A 509 -58.30 21.44 -42.80
C ARG A 509 -57.65 21.33 -41.39
N ARG A 510 -57.95 22.20 -40.41
CA ARG A 510 -58.84 23.36 -40.26
C ARG A 510 -58.47 24.11 -38.95
N ARG A 511 -58.48 25.45 -39.01
CA ARG A 511 -58.89 26.44 -37.97
C ARG A 511 -58.17 26.48 -36.60
N ARG A 512 -57.18 27.38 -36.51
CA ARG A 512 -57.15 28.71 -35.83
C ARG A 512 -58.06 29.01 -34.59
N PRO A 513 -57.68 30.03 -33.78
CA PRO A 513 -57.63 30.01 -32.31
C PRO A 513 -58.52 31.07 -31.63
N SER A 514 -58.54 31.11 -30.30
CA SER A 514 -58.76 32.32 -29.46
C SER A 514 -58.66 31.92 -27.98
N ARG A 515 -57.64 32.41 -27.25
CA ARG A 515 -57.63 33.60 -26.37
C ARG A 515 -58.26 33.36 -24.98
N ALA A 516 -57.40 33.54 -23.97
CA ALA A 516 -57.59 34.21 -22.68
C ALA A 516 -59.01 34.29 -22.10
N VAL A 517 -59.20 33.66 -20.93
CA VAL A 517 -59.22 34.33 -19.61
C VAL A 517 -58.41 33.46 -18.65
#